data_AF-A0A352VQ75-F1
#
_entry.id   AF-A0A352VQ75-F1
#
_cell.length_a   1.000
_cell.length_b   1.000
_cell.length_c   1.000
_cell.angle_alpha   90.00
_cell.angle_beta   90.00
_cell.angle_gamma   90.00
#
_symmetry.space_group_name_H-M   'P 1'
#
loop_
_entity.id
_entity.type
_entity.pdbx_description
1 polymer ?
#
loop_
_entity_poly.entity_id
_entity_poly.type
_entity_poly.pdbx_seq_one_letter_code
_entity_poly.pdbx_strand_id
1 'polypeptide(L)'
;MVSLLRRSVPVFQWALAVVFLAAVVVVGTSVVRELRAGTGGAAGSATAAVESPPPTTVPAGAISLPVLLFDDDKGIRVGDTATHIAALLGRSAEVGRYEIDAAADGERLTRFYQYRGRRFVLVFTLAESHTDPAVTAIYLED
;
A
#
# COMPACT_ATOMS: atom_id res chain seq x y z
N MET A 1 -24.07 7.05 -54.69
CA MET A 1 -22.95 6.24 -54.14
C MET A 1 -22.16 7.06 -53.10
N VAL A 2 -22.84 7.64 -52.08
CA VAL A 2 -22.21 8.51 -51.05
C VAL A 2 -22.69 8.16 -49.62
N SER A 3 -23.79 7.41 -49.45
CA SER A 3 -24.31 7.08 -48.10
C SER A 3 -23.60 5.91 -47.41
N LEU A 4 -22.94 5.01 -48.14
CA LEU A 4 -22.21 3.87 -47.58
C LEU A 4 -20.89 4.27 -46.90
N LEU A 5 -20.19 5.30 -47.41
CA LEU A 5 -18.96 5.80 -46.79
C LEU A 5 -19.20 6.55 -45.46
N ARG A 6 -20.36 7.18 -45.26
CA ARG A 6 -20.67 7.90 -44.02
C ARG A 6 -20.96 6.98 -42.82
N ARG A 7 -21.33 5.71 -43.07
CA ARG A 7 -21.69 4.76 -42.02
C ARG A 7 -20.51 3.93 -41.52
N SER A 8 -19.42 3.84 -42.27
CA SER A 8 -18.18 3.15 -41.88
C SER A 8 -17.23 4.01 -41.06
N VAL A 9 -17.27 5.35 -41.22
CA VAL A 9 -16.52 6.30 -40.37
C VAL A 9 -16.78 6.10 -38.87
N PRO A 10 -18.04 6.01 -38.38
CA PRO A 10 -18.27 5.77 -36.97
C PRO A 10 -17.76 4.40 -36.53
N VAL A 11 -17.91 3.34 -37.34
CA VAL A 11 -17.43 1.99 -36.98
C VAL A 11 -15.90 1.98 -36.86
N PHE A 12 -15.19 2.65 -37.77
CA PHE A 12 -13.74 2.78 -37.71
C PHE A 12 -13.29 3.63 -36.52
N GLN A 13 -14.01 4.70 -36.20
CA GLN A 13 -13.77 5.52 -35.01
C GLN A 13 -13.99 4.73 -33.72
N TRP A 14 -15.06 3.93 -33.64
CA TRP A 14 -15.31 3.04 -32.52
C TRP A 14 -14.24 1.96 -32.40
N ALA A 15 -13.80 1.37 -33.52
CA ALA A 15 -12.70 0.42 -33.54
C ALA A 15 -11.38 1.06 -33.04
N LEU A 16 -11.06 2.27 -33.50
CA LEU A 16 -9.89 3.02 -33.04
C LEU A 16 -9.98 3.34 -31.54
N ALA A 17 -11.15 3.75 -31.05
CA ALA A 17 -11.38 4.03 -29.64
C ALA A 17 -11.21 2.78 -28.76
N VAL A 18 -11.73 1.63 -29.20
CA VAL A 18 -11.57 0.35 -28.49
C VAL A 18 -10.10 -0.08 -28.47
N VAL A 19 -9.38 0.06 -29.60
CA VAL A 19 -7.94 -0.25 -29.66
C VAL A 19 -7.15 0.68 -28.74
N PHE A 20 -7.46 1.97 -28.73
CA PHE A 20 -6.80 2.93 -27.85
C PHE A 20 -7.07 2.60 -26.37
N LEU A 21 -8.32 2.30 -26.01
CA LEU A 21 -8.69 1.91 -24.67
C LEU A 21 -8.00 0.61 -24.24
N ALA A 22 -7.94 -0.40 -25.10
CA ALA A 22 -7.23 -1.64 -24.86
C ALA A 22 -5.72 -1.39 -24.64
N ALA A 23 -5.11 -0.50 -25.44
CA ALA A 23 -3.71 -0.14 -25.27
C ALA A 23 -3.44 0.52 -23.91
N VAL A 24 -4.32 1.43 -23.46
CA VAL A 24 -4.23 2.06 -22.14
C VAL A 24 -4.34 1.01 -21.03
N VAL A 25 -5.28 0.07 -21.14
CA VAL A 25 -5.44 -1.02 -20.16
C VAL A 25 -4.20 -1.92 -20.13
N VAL A 26 -3.63 -2.28 -21.30
CA VAL A 26 -2.42 -3.09 -21.38
C VAL A 26 -1.21 -2.39 -20.75
N VAL A 27 -1.03 -1.09 -21.03
CA VAL A 27 0.06 -0.30 -20.42
C VAL A 27 -0.15 -0.20 -18.91
N GLY A 28 -1.36 0.13 -18.46
CA GLY A 28 -1.68 0.21 -17.03
C GLY A 28 -1.46 -1.12 -16.31
N THR A 29 -1.92 -2.23 -16.89
CA THR A 29 -1.73 -3.57 -16.32
C THR A 29 -0.27 -4.02 -16.37
N SER A 30 0.52 -3.59 -17.34
CA SER A 30 1.96 -3.87 -17.42
C SER A 30 2.73 -3.15 -16.33
N VAL A 31 2.43 -1.87 -16.07
CA VAL A 31 3.03 -1.12 -14.96
C VAL A 31 2.67 -1.77 -13.62
N VAL A 32 1.41 -2.15 -13.42
CA VAL A 32 0.97 -2.86 -12.21
C VAL A 32 1.64 -4.24 -12.08
N ARG A 33 1.82 -4.96 -13.20
CA ARG A 33 2.55 -6.23 -13.21
C ARG A 33 4.02 -6.05 -12.89
N GLU A 34 4.66 -5.02 -13.42
CA GLU A 34 6.08 -4.75 -13.16
C GLU A 34 6.31 -4.39 -11.70
N LEU A 35 5.46 -3.53 -11.14
CA LEU A 35 5.46 -3.20 -9.72
C LEU A 35 5.26 -4.46 -8.86
N ARG A 36 4.31 -5.33 -9.23
CA ARG A 36 4.06 -6.60 -8.51
C ARG A 36 5.17 -7.63 -8.71
N ALA A 37 5.79 -7.70 -9.88
CA ALA A 37 6.86 -8.65 -10.21
C ALA A 37 8.16 -8.27 -9.48
N GLY A 38 8.46 -6.97 -9.35
CA GLY A 38 9.51 -6.48 -8.48
C GLY A 38 9.31 -6.86 -7.01
N THR A 39 8.06 -7.02 -6.56
CA THR A 39 7.70 -7.51 -5.22
C THR A 39 7.65 -9.04 -5.11
N GLY A 40 7.56 -9.77 -6.22
CA GLY A 40 7.36 -11.23 -6.24
C GLY A 40 8.64 -12.09 -6.25
N GLY A 41 9.83 -11.47 -6.22
CA GLY A 41 11.11 -12.16 -6.42
C GLY A 41 11.67 -12.95 -5.23
N ALA A 42 11.00 -12.97 -4.07
CA ALA A 42 11.56 -13.57 -2.85
C ALA A 42 10.67 -14.65 -2.22
N ALA A 43 10.16 -15.58 -3.03
CA ALA A 43 9.57 -16.82 -2.53
C ALA A 43 10.66 -17.89 -2.30
N GLY A 44 11.22 -17.88 -1.09
CA GLY A 44 11.48 -19.08 -0.29
C GLY A 44 12.65 -20.02 -0.64
N SER A 45 13.74 -19.86 0.10
CA SER A 45 14.42 -21.00 0.73
C SER A 45 14.24 -20.85 2.24
N ALA A 46 13.40 -21.70 2.84
CA ALA A 46 13.14 -21.73 4.27
C ALA A 46 14.43 -22.06 5.03
N THR A 47 14.91 -21.14 5.88
CA THR A 47 15.88 -21.44 6.94
C THR A 47 15.33 -20.91 8.27
N ALA A 48 15.48 -21.73 9.30
CA ALA A 48 14.84 -21.70 10.60
C ALA A 48 14.88 -20.37 11.37
N ALA A 49 13.89 -20.24 12.25
CA ALA A 49 13.69 -19.18 13.23
C ALA A 49 14.98 -18.81 13.98
N VAL A 50 15.41 -17.57 13.78
CA VAL A 50 16.29 -16.85 14.70
C VAL A 50 15.49 -15.62 15.12
N GLU A 51 15.44 -15.38 16.43
CA GLU A 51 14.80 -14.24 17.06
C GLU A 51 15.47 -12.95 16.54
N SER A 52 14.92 -12.39 15.47
CA SER A 52 15.49 -11.24 14.78
C SER A 52 15.21 -9.94 15.54
N PRO A 53 16.20 -9.02 15.60
CA PRO A 53 16.00 -7.68 16.15
C PRO A 53 14.85 -6.96 15.42
N PRO A 54 14.19 -5.99 16.08
CA PRO A 54 13.05 -5.29 15.49
C PRO A 54 13.43 -4.72 14.13
N PRO A 55 12.60 -4.92 13.10
CA PRO A 55 12.90 -4.49 11.75
C PRO A 55 13.11 -2.99 11.73
N THR A 56 14.25 -2.57 11.18
CA THR A 56 14.62 -1.15 11.07
C THR A 56 14.07 -0.51 9.80
N THR A 57 13.34 -1.26 8.96
CA THR A 57 12.87 -0.80 7.64
C THR A 57 11.68 -1.65 7.22
N VAL A 58 10.73 -1.07 6.48
CA VAL A 58 9.55 -1.80 5.95
C VAL A 58 10.01 -3.06 5.18
N PRO A 59 9.53 -4.26 5.55
CA PRO A 59 9.96 -5.50 4.90
C PRO A 59 9.63 -5.50 3.40
N ALA A 60 10.58 -5.92 2.57
CA ALA A 60 10.50 -5.90 1.10
C ALA A 60 9.42 -6.83 0.47
N GLY A 61 8.52 -7.40 1.27
CA GLY A 61 7.38 -8.21 0.84
C GLY A 61 6.06 -7.82 1.52
N ALA A 62 6.02 -6.71 2.26
CA ALA A 62 4.86 -6.36 3.05
C ALA A 62 3.66 -5.92 2.17
N ILE A 63 2.50 -6.53 2.42
CA ILE A 63 1.26 -6.23 1.70
C ILE A 63 0.66 -4.94 2.27
N SER A 64 0.42 -3.94 1.41
CA SER A 64 -0.30 -2.72 1.80
C SER A 64 -1.79 -3.01 2.00
N LEU A 65 -2.28 -2.92 3.22
CA LEU A 65 -3.68 -3.15 3.56
C LEU A 65 -4.44 -1.82 3.69
N PRO A 66 -5.64 -1.68 3.11
CA PRO A 66 -6.48 -0.50 3.33
C PRO A 66 -7.09 -0.49 4.74
N VAL A 67 -7.32 -1.69 5.29
CA VAL A 67 -7.86 -1.91 6.64
C VAL A 67 -7.18 -3.15 7.23
N LEU A 68 -6.72 -3.03 8.48
CA LEU A 68 -6.23 -4.13 9.30
C LEU A 68 -7.24 -4.41 10.41
N LEU A 69 -7.81 -5.61 10.43
CA LEU A 69 -8.78 -6.05 11.45
C LEU A 69 -8.09 -6.97 12.46
N PHE A 70 -8.47 -6.83 13.72
CA PHE A 70 -8.05 -7.68 14.82
C PHE A 70 -9.21 -8.56 15.30
N ASP A 71 -8.88 -9.61 16.04
CA ASP A 71 -9.86 -10.60 16.51
C ASP A 71 -10.76 -10.07 17.65
N ASP A 72 -10.53 -8.85 18.13
CA ASP A 72 -11.29 -8.17 19.19
C ASP A 72 -12.19 -7.04 18.66
N ASP A 73 -12.66 -7.16 17.42
CA ASP A 73 -13.49 -6.18 16.68
C ASP A 73 -12.84 -4.81 16.46
N LYS A 74 -11.58 -4.64 16.86
CA LYS A 74 -10.80 -3.44 16.55
C LYS A 74 -10.28 -3.49 15.13
N GLY A 75 -10.09 -2.32 14.54
CA GLY A 75 -9.46 -2.21 13.24
C GLY A 75 -8.79 -0.87 13.04
N ILE A 76 -7.78 -0.88 12.18
CA ILE A 76 -7.04 0.30 11.75
C ILE A 76 -7.27 0.48 10.27
N ARG A 77 -7.52 1.72 9.84
CA ARG A 77 -7.77 2.09 8.45
C ARG A 77 -6.75 3.11 7.99
N VAL A 78 -6.48 3.11 6.69
CA VAL A 78 -5.78 4.24 6.06
C VAL A 78 -6.63 5.51 6.25
N GLY A 79 -5.99 6.58 6.70
CA GLY A 79 -6.62 7.84 7.10
C GLY A 79 -6.83 8.01 8.61
N ASP A 80 -6.73 6.94 9.41
CA ASP A 80 -6.81 7.06 10.86
C ASP A 80 -5.63 7.88 11.41
N THR A 81 -5.87 8.69 12.44
CA THR A 81 -4.81 9.54 13.01
C THR A 81 -4.02 8.82 14.09
N ALA A 82 -2.76 9.24 14.31
CA ALA A 82 -1.90 8.67 15.34
C ALA A 82 -2.54 8.67 16.74
N THR A 83 -3.30 9.70 17.08
CA THR A 83 -4.04 9.79 18.35
C THR A 83 -5.13 8.73 18.44
N HIS A 84 -5.86 8.50 17.35
CA HIS A 84 -6.87 7.44 17.29
C HIS A 84 -6.25 6.05 17.49
N ILE A 85 -5.15 5.76 16.78
CA ILE A 85 -4.39 4.51 16.92
C ILE A 85 -3.94 4.29 18.37
N ALA A 86 -3.38 5.33 19.00
CA ALA A 86 -2.89 5.26 20.37
C ALA A 86 -4.03 5.02 21.38
N ALA A 87 -5.22 5.57 21.15
CA ALA A 87 -6.40 5.32 21.97
C ALA A 87 -6.96 3.89 21.77
N LEU A 88 -6.91 3.39 20.53
CA LEU A 88 -7.48 2.09 20.15
C LEU A 88 -6.61 0.91 20.60
N LEU A 89 -5.29 0.98 20.39
CA LEU A 89 -4.34 -0.08 20.73
C LEU A 89 -3.71 0.10 22.13
N GLY A 90 -3.62 1.34 22.61
CA GLY A 90 -2.82 1.72 23.76
C GLY A 90 -1.36 1.96 23.40
N ARG A 91 -0.69 2.87 24.12
CA ARG A 91 0.73 3.23 23.85
C ARG A 91 1.71 2.06 23.97
N SER A 92 1.35 1.01 24.70
CA SER A 92 2.18 -0.19 24.86
C SER A 92 2.26 -1.06 23.60
N ALA A 93 1.41 -0.82 22.61
CA ALA A 93 1.42 -1.56 21.35
C ALA A 93 2.47 -1.03 20.36
N GLU A 94 2.95 0.19 20.53
CA GLU A 94 4.06 0.73 19.74
C GLU A 94 5.37 0.09 20.21
N VAL A 95 6.10 -0.52 19.29
CA VAL A 95 7.34 -1.25 19.56
C VAL A 95 8.46 -0.69 18.70
N GLY A 96 9.70 -0.74 19.21
CA GLY A 96 10.87 -0.30 18.44
C GLY A 96 11.07 1.22 18.37
N ARG A 97 11.95 1.64 17.47
CA ARG A 97 12.20 3.05 17.16
C ARG A 97 11.34 3.46 15.98
N TYR A 98 10.83 4.67 16.01
CA TYR A 98 10.23 5.28 14.83
C TYR A 98 11.31 5.79 13.89
N GLU A 99 11.02 5.78 12.60
CA GLU A 99 11.89 6.28 11.54
C GLU A 99 11.18 7.43 10.81
N ILE A 100 11.92 8.47 10.47
CA ILE A 100 11.42 9.60 9.68
C ILE A 100 12.22 9.64 8.39
N ASP A 101 11.55 9.42 7.28
CA ASP A 101 12.14 9.40 5.95
C ASP A 101 11.56 10.50 5.06
N ALA A 102 12.40 11.07 4.20
CA ALA A 102 11.95 11.95 3.15
C ALA A 102 11.36 11.13 2.00
N ALA A 103 10.07 11.31 1.71
CA ALA A 103 9.41 10.70 0.57
C ALA A 103 9.00 11.74 -0.49
N ALA A 104 8.63 11.26 -1.68
CA ALA A 104 8.22 12.11 -2.79
C ALA A 104 7.08 13.08 -2.44
N ASP A 105 6.21 12.68 -1.50
CA ASP A 105 5.03 13.44 -1.07
C ASP A 105 5.23 14.19 0.26
N GLY A 106 6.46 14.26 0.77
CA GLY A 106 6.81 14.92 2.04
C GLY A 106 7.47 13.96 3.04
N GLU A 107 7.66 14.43 4.28
CA GLU A 107 8.20 13.59 5.35
C GLU A 107 7.20 12.47 5.73
N ARG A 108 7.70 11.25 5.88
CA ARG A 108 6.93 10.09 6.30
C ARG A 108 7.49 9.58 7.62
N LEU A 109 6.58 9.28 8.53
CA LEU A 109 6.88 8.70 9.83
C LEU A 109 6.49 7.23 9.81
N THR A 110 7.46 6.34 9.97
CA THR A 110 7.26 4.90 10.05
C THR A 110 7.31 4.47 11.52
N ARG A 111 6.26 3.78 11.98
CA ARG A 111 6.19 3.23 13.34
C ARG A 111 5.83 1.76 13.31
N PHE A 112 6.43 1.00 14.21
CA PHE A 112 6.23 -0.43 14.33
C PHE A 112 5.29 -0.73 15.50
N TYR A 113 4.38 -1.66 15.30
CA TYR A 113 3.38 -2.04 16.28
C TYR A 113 3.34 -3.54 16.46
N GLN A 114 3.11 -3.98 17.70
CA GLN A 114 2.78 -5.34 18.03
C GLN A 114 1.51 -5.36 18.86
N TYR A 115 0.46 -5.98 18.33
CA TYR A 115 -0.81 -6.14 19.02
C TYR A 115 -1.29 -7.57 18.91
N ARG A 116 -1.60 -8.21 20.05
CA ARG A 116 -2.14 -9.58 20.12
C ARG A 116 -1.28 -10.61 19.36
N GLY A 117 0.03 -10.43 19.36
CA GLY A 117 0.96 -11.31 18.66
C GLY A 117 1.12 -11.04 17.16
N ARG A 118 0.34 -10.12 16.58
CA ARG A 118 0.53 -9.65 15.19
C ARG A 118 1.47 -8.45 15.17
N ARG A 119 2.47 -8.48 14.29
CA ARG A 119 3.36 -7.36 14.03
C ARG A 119 2.96 -6.67 12.74
N PHE A 120 2.94 -5.35 12.78
CA PHE A 120 2.56 -4.53 11.63
C PHE A 120 3.24 -3.17 11.72
N VAL A 121 3.39 -2.55 10.56
CA VAL A 121 4.02 -1.24 10.41
C VAL A 121 2.97 -0.27 9.90
N LEU A 122 2.86 0.88 10.57
CA LEU A 122 2.04 2.00 10.12
C LEU A 122 2.97 3.08 9.61
N VAL A 123 2.66 3.56 8.40
CA VAL A 123 3.35 4.70 7.82
C VAL A 123 2.40 5.88 7.79
N PHE A 124 2.85 6.98 8.37
CA PHE A 124 2.10 8.22 8.48
C PHE A 124 2.70 9.30 7.57
N THR A 125 1.86 10.18 7.04
CA THR A 125 2.31 11.39 6.34
C THR A 125 2.37 12.57 7.30
N LEU A 126 3.50 13.28 7.32
CA LEU A 126 3.67 14.52 8.10
C LEU A 126 3.32 15.76 7.28
N ALA A 127 3.02 15.61 5.98
CA ALA A 127 2.76 16.72 5.07
C ALA A 127 1.55 17.59 5.50
N GLU A 128 0.53 16.95 6.09
CA GLU A 128 -0.69 17.63 6.51
C GLU A 128 -0.65 18.08 7.98
N SER A 129 -0.09 17.26 8.86
CA SER A 129 -0.07 17.49 10.31
C SER A 129 1.10 16.76 10.96
N HIS A 130 1.96 17.50 11.67
CA HIS A 130 3.09 16.92 12.40
C HIS A 130 2.72 16.41 13.80
N THR A 131 1.67 16.97 14.40
CA THR A 131 1.25 16.63 15.78
C THR A 131 0.30 15.44 15.83
N ASP A 132 -0.53 15.27 14.80
CA ASP A 132 -1.45 14.14 14.68
C ASP A 132 -1.50 13.67 13.22
N PRO A 133 -0.44 12.99 12.74
CA PRO A 133 -0.35 12.59 11.35
C PRO A 133 -1.32 11.43 11.04
N ALA A 134 -1.78 11.36 9.79
CA ALA A 134 -2.70 10.33 9.32
C ALA A 134 -1.96 9.13 8.73
N VAL A 135 -2.49 7.92 8.93
CA VAL A 135 -1.97 6.68 8.34
C VAL A 135 -2.14 6.73 6.82
N THR A 136 -1.06 6.57 6.07
CA THR A 136 -1.06 6.49 4.61
C THR A 136 -0.90 5.05 4.12
N ALA A 137 -0.23 4.19 4.89
CA ALA A 137 -0.07 2.78 4.56
C ALA A 137 0.00 1.91 5.81
N ILE A 138 -0.53 0.69 5.68
CA ILE A 138 -0.51 -0.35 6.71
C ILE A 138 0.17 -1.57 6.10
N TYR A 139 1.18 -2.08 6.77
CA TYR A 139 1.97 -3.23 6.34
C TYR A 139 1.90 -4.32 7.39
N LEU A 140 1.59 -5.57 6.99
CA LEU A 140 1.66 -6.71 7.90
C LEU A 140 3.05 -7.35 7.82
N GLU A 141 3.62 -7.72 8.97
CA GLU A 141 4.81 -8.56 9.04
C GLU A 141 4.39 -10.00 9.33
N ASP A 142 4.85 -10.93 8.50
CA ASP A 142 4.68 -12.39 8.68
C ASP A 142 5.64 -12.95 9.75
#